data_AF-A0A258TW70-F1
#
_entry.id   AF-A0A258TW70-F1
#
_cell.length_a   1.000
_cell.length_b   1.000
_cell.length_c   1.000
_cell.angle_alpha   90.00
_cell.angle_beta   90.00
_cell.angle_gamma   90.00
#
_symmetry.space_group_name_H-M   'P 1'
#
loop_
_entity.id
_entity.type
_entity.pdbx_description
1 polymer ?
#
loop_
_entity_poly.entity_id
_entity_poly.type
_entity_poly.pdbx_seq_one_letter_code
_entity_poly.pdbx_strand_id
1 'polypeptide(L)'
;MTKEAPVFPQSVIEQLDYYVYFLRDPTNKEVFYVGKGKGNRVFEHVACALADVTESDKLDRIRAIEKSNKSVEYFVLRHGLTERAAFEVEAAVIDFVGIPNLSNLQSGHYSTDFGIKTTEEVIAMYSAPPFATDEPVLLININKLFDREMTPIEIYDATRKKWVVGPRRNKAKYAVATYRGLTREVYIINEWYQIGDRWGFNGVRADEATRTSLRYKSVAGMSKRGAANPIRYVNC
;
A
#
# COMPACT_ATOMS: atom_id res chain seq x y z
N MET A 1 -23.15 35.01 -15.07
CA MET A 1 -22.58 34.40 -16.28
C MET A 1 -22.05 33.03 -15.87
N THR A 2 -22.68 31.97 -16.32
CA THR A 2 -22.18 30.60 -16.13
C THR A 2 -20.89 30.45 -16.92
N LYS A 3 -19.76 30.24 -16.24
CA LYS A 3 -18.49 29.89 -16.89
C LYS A 3 -18.67 28.53 -17.55
N GLU A 4 -18.54 28.47 -18.87
CA GLU A 4 -18.47 27.19 -19.58
C GLU A 4 -17.21 26.43 -19.15
N ALA A 5 -17.32 25.11 -18.98
CA ALA A 5 -16.19 24.28 -18.64
C ALA A 5 -15.17 24.29 -19.81
N PRO A 6 -13.86 24.37 -19.52
CA PRO A 6 -12.85 24.31 -20.57
C PRO A 6 -12.92 22.97 -21.32
N VAL A 7 -12.59 23.01 -22.61
CA VAL A 7 -12.50 21.83 -23.48
C VAL A 7 -11.26 21.93 -24.36
N PHE A 8 -10.66 20.78 -24.67
CA PHE A 8 -9.60 20.70 -25.66
C PHE A 8 -10.18 20.80 -27.07
N PRO A 9 -9.54 21.58 -27.96
CA PRO A 9 -9.82 21.52 -29.39
C PRO A 9 -9.56 20.13 -29.96
N GLN A 10 -10.25 19.77 -31.04
CA GLN A 10 -10.10 18.47 -31.71
C GLN A 10 -8.64 18.17 -32.11
N SER A 11 -7.92 19.19 -32.60
CA SER A 11 -6.49 19.07 -32.96
C SER A 11 -5.60 18.70 -31.77
N VAL A 12 -5.96 19.10 -30.55
CA VAL A 12 -5.24 18.71 -29.33
C VAL A 12 -5.60 17.27 -28.96
N ILE A 13 -6.89 16.91 -28.99
CA ILE A 13 -7.36 15.56 -28.66
C ILE A 13 -6.68 14.50 -29.53
N GLU A 14 -6.50 14.79 -30.81
CA GLU A 14 -5.84 13.90 -31.78
C GLU A 14 -4.35 13.68 -31.50
N GLN A 15 -3.68 14.60 -30.80
CA GLN A 15 -2.26 14.51 -30.47
C GLN A 15 -1.98 14.13 -29.01
N LEU A 16 -2.97 14.25 -28.14
CA LEU A 16 -2.79 14.09 -26.69
C LEU A 16 -2.59 12.61 -26.29
N ASP A 17 -3.17 11.68 -27.05
CA ASP A 17 -3.29 10.26 -26.71
C ASP A 17 -3.77 10.05 -25.26
N TYR A 18 -3.34 8.99 -24.57
CA TYR A 18 -3.56 8.90 -23.13
C TYR A 18 -2.59 9.83 -22.40
N TYR A 19 -3.06 10.37 -21.28
CA TYR A 19 -2.30 11.30 -20.47
C TYR A 19 -2.63 11.12 -18.98
N VAL A 20 -1.72 11.58 -18.12
CA VAL A 20 -1.92 11.72 -16.68
C VAL A 20 -2.06 13.19 -16.36
N TYR A 21 -3.04 13.54 -15.53
CA TYR A 21 -3.36 14.91 -15.14
C TYR A 21 -3.53 15.00 -13.63
N PHE A 22 -3.49 16.23 -13.12
CA PHE A 22 -3.83 16.53 -11.75
C PHE A 22 -4.66 17.80 -11.63
N LEU A 23 -5.44 17.89 -10.56
CA LEU A 23 -6.20 19.08 -10.18
C LEU A 23 -5.55 19.72 -8.97
N ARG A 24 -5.46 21.05 -9.01
CA ARG A 24 -4.81 21.84 -7.96
C ARG A 24 -5.74 22.93 -7.46
N ASP A 25 -5.78 23.10 -6.14
CA ASP A 25 -6.51 24.20 -5.52
C ASP A 25 -5.71 25.50 -5.74
N PRO A 26 -6.31 26.52 -6.40
CA PRO A 26 -5.61 27.76 -6.70
C PRO A 26 -5.19 28.55 -5.45
N THR A 27 -5.81 28.28 -4.30
CA THR A 27 -5.61 29.02 -3.05
C THR A 27 -4.37 28.56 -2.30
N ASN A 28 -4.24 27.26 -2.04
CA ASN A 28 -3.14 26.69 -1.26
C ASN A 28 -2.12 25.93 -2.12
N LYS A 29 -2.36 25.82 -3.43
CA LYS A 29 -1.52 25.10 -4.41
C LYS A 29 -1.40 23.60 -4.13
N GLU A 30 -2.31 23.05 -3.34
CA GLU A 30 -2.39 21.62 -3.03
C GLU A 30 -2.93 20.85 -4.24
N VAL A 31 -2.25 19.76 -4.59
CA VAL A 31 -2.75 18.77 -5.54
C VAL A 31 -3.69 17.84 -4.79
N PHE A 32 -4.97 17.87 -5.13
CA PHE A 32 -6.00 17.09 -4.43
C PHE A 32 -6.59 15.96 -5.29
N TYR A 33 -6.19 15.85 -6.55
CA TYR A 33 -6.62 14.79 -7.43
C TYR A 33 -5.57 14.50 -8.50
N VAL A 34 -5.32 13.22 -8.77
CA VAL A 34 -4.51 12.72 -9.88
C VAL A 34 -5.34 11.68 -10.62
N GLY A 35 -5.27 11.69 -11.95
CA GLY A 35 -5.98 10.70 -12.75
C GLY A 35 -5.38 10.51 -14.14
N LYS A 36 -5.69 9.39 -14.79
CA LYS A 36 -5.44 9.17 -16.21
C LYS A 36 -6.66 9.53 -17.06
N GLY A 37 -6.41 10.07 -18.25
CA GLY A 37 -7.44 10.51 -19.17
C GLY A 37 -7.12 10.33 -20.64
N LYS A 38 -8.15 10.48 -21.46
CA LYS A 38 -8.11 10.63 -22.92
C LYS A 38 -9.18 11.65 -23.31
N GLY A 39 -8.93 12.45 -24.35
CA GLY A 39 -9.85 13.53 -24.73
C GLY A 39 -10.06 14.55 -23.62
N ASN A 40 -11.32 14.87 -23.28
CA ASN A 40 -11.68 15.92 -22.34
C ASN A 40 -11.82 15.46 -20.88
N ARG A 41 -11.37 14.25 -20.55
CA ARG A 41 -11.55 13.63 -19.22
C ARG A 41 -11.06 14.47 -18.04
N VAL A 42 -10.05 15.31 -18.26
CA VAL A 42 -9.52 16.23 -17.22
C VAL A 42 -10.57 17.26 -16.76
N PHE A 43 -11.50 17.64 -17.64
CA PHE A 43 -12.53 18.63 -17.37
C PHE A 43 -13.85 17.99 -16.90
N GLU A 44 -14.11 16.74 -17.29
CA GLU A 44 -15.34 16.01 -16.96
C GLU A 44 -15.61 15.96 -15.45
N HIS A 45 -14.59 15.84 -14.61
CA HIS A 45 -14.79 15.78 -13.16
C HIS A 45 -15.37 17.06 -12.55
N VAL A 46 -14.97 18.22 -13.05
CA VAL A 46 -15.51 19.50 -12.57
C VAL A 46 -16.89 19.74 -13.15
N ALA A 47 -17.13 19.35 -14.41
CA ALA A 47 -18.46 19.41 -15.00
C ALA A 47 -19.48 18.52 -14.23
N CYS A 48 -19.09 17.30 -13.86
CA CYS A 48 -19.92 16.41 -13.03
C CYS A 48 -20.14 16.98 -11.62
N ALA A 49 -19.14 17.60 -10.98
CA ALA A 49 -19.29 18.18 -9.64
C ALA A 49 -20.34 19.28 -9.56
N LEU A 50 -20.58 19.98 -10.67
CA LEU A 50 -21.55 21.06 -10.80
C LEU A 50 -22.96 20.57 -11.18
N ALA A 51 -23.07 19.38 -11.80
CA ALA A 51 -24.33 18.81 -12.26
C ALA A 51 -24.91 17.75 -11.32
N ASP A 52 -24.06 17.03 -10.60
CA ASP A 52 -24.41 15.91 -9.72
C ASP A 52 -24.50 16.38 -8.26
N VAL A 53 -25.44 15.84 -7.49
CA VAL A 53 -25.65 16.13 -6.05
C VAL A 53 -24.90 15.14 -5.16
N THR A 54 -24.33 14.08 -5.75
CA THR A 54 -23.60 13.04 -5.02
C THR A 54 -22.45 13.61 -4.19
N GLU A 55 -22.35 13.19 -2.93
CA GLU A 55 -21.29 13.60 -2.00
C GLU A 55 -20.03 12.75 -2.22
N SER A 56 -18.87 13.40 -2.29
CA SER A 56 -17.56 12.76 -2.26
C SER A 56 -16.49 13.83 -2.00
N ASP A 57 -15.43 13.47 -1.27
CA ASP A 57 -14.36 14.39 -0.86
C ASP A 57 -13.82 15.22 -2.04
N LYS A 58 -13.68 14.58 -3.21
CA LYS A 58 -13.29 15.22 -4.48
C LYS A 58 -14.29 16.27 -4.96
N LEU A 59 -15.57 15.92 -5.08
CA LEU A 59 -16.59 16.84 -5.62
C LEU A 59 -16.86 17.98 -4.64
N ASP A 60 -16.79 17.71 -3.34
CA ASP A 60 -16.98 18.73 -2.30
C ASP A 60 -15.82 19.72 -2.26
N ARG A 61 -14.57 19.25 -2.49
CA ARG A 61 -13.41 20.14 -2.67
C ARG A 61 -13.58 21.06 -3.89
N ILE A 62 -14.02 20.52 -5.02
CA ILE A 62 -14.28 21.29 -6.24
C ILE A 62 -15.38 22.34 -5.97
N ARG A 63 -16.51 21.94 -5.37
CA ARG A 63 -17.61 22.84 -5.03
C ARG A 63 -17.17 23.95 -4.06
N ALA A 64 -16.31 23.65 -3.09
CA ALA A 64 -15.76 24.63 -2.16
C ALA A 64 -14.89 25.68 -2.86
N ILE A 65 -14.05 25.26 -3.82
CA ILE A 65 -13.23 26.16 -4.64
C ILE A 65 -14.13 27.08 -5.49
N GLU A 66 -15.11 26.52 -6.19
CA GLU A 66 -16.02 27.30 -7.06
C GLU A 66 -16.90 28.27 -6.25
N LYS A 67 -17.38 27.88 -5.05
CA LYS A 67 -18.09 28.79 -4.13
C LYS A 67 -17.28 30.01 -3.73
N SER A 68 -15.95 29.92 -3.77
CA SER A 68 -15.04 31.05 -3.48
C SER A 68 -14.81 31.98 -4.68
N ASN A 69 -15.59 31.84 -5.77
CA ASN A 69 -15.39 32.53 -7.05
C ASN A 69 -14.01 32.28 -7.69
N LYS A 70 -13.35 31.17 -7.31
CA LYS A 70 -12.10 30.69 -7.92
C LYS A 70 -12.39 29.48 -8.79
N SER A 71 -11.51 29.20 -9.73
CA SER A 71 -11.62 28.03 -10.60
C SER A 71 -10.52 27.04 -10.31
N VAL A 72 -10.87 25.75 -10.25
CA VAL A 72 -9.91 24.65 -10.13
C VAL A 72 -8.86 24.77 -11.24
N GLU A 73 -7.58 24.59 -10.90
CA GLU A 73 -6.50 24.59 -11.89
C GLU A 73 -6.30 23.16 -12.42
N TYR A 74 -6.23 23.02 -13.74
CA TYR A 74 -6.05 21.75 -14.45
C TYR A 74 -4.65 21.66 -15.04
N PHE A 75 -3.97 20.53 -14.82
CA PHE A 75 -2.64 20.32 -15.38
C PHE A 75 -2.53 18.95 -16.03
N VAL A 76 -1.98 18.91 -17.24
CA VAL A 76 -1.49 17.67 -17.85
C VAL A 76 -0.06 17.46 -17.38
N LEU A 77 0.18 16.38 -16.62
CA LEU A 77 1.50 16.03 -16.10
C LEU A 77 2.36 15.33 -17.16
N ARG A 78 1.74 14.44 -17.94
CA ARG A 78 2.40 13.68 -19.01
C ARG A 78 1.37 13.27 -20.05
N HIS A 79 1.67 13.38 -21.34
CA HIS A 79 0.79 13.01 -22.46
C HIS A 79 1.55 12.23 -23.54
N GLY A 80 0.85 11.79 -24.59
CA GLY A 80 1.43 10.95 -25.64
C GLY A 80 1.68 9.51 -25.19
N LEU A 81 0.91 9.04 -24.20
CA LEU A 81 1.12 7.74 -23.59
C LEU A 81 0.24 6.67 -24.23
N THR A 82 0.70 5.42 -24.17
CA THR A 82 -0.20 4.27 -24.24
C THR A 82 -1.04 4.21 -22.97
N GLU A 83 -2.21 3.57 -23.01
CA GLU A 83 -3.04 3.40 -21.81
C GLU A 83 -2.29 2.73 -20.66
N ARG A 84 -1.51 1.68 -20.98
CA ARG A 84 -0.69 0.97 -19.98
C ARG A 84 0.34 1.89 -19.35
N ALA A 85 1.03 2.71 -20.14
CA ALA A 85 2.00 3.66 -19.60
C ALA A 85 1.31 4.75 -18.75
N ALA A 86 0.14 5.24 -19.17
CA ALA A 86 -0.63 6.19 -18.37
C ALA A 86 -1.08 5.60 -17.03
N PHE A 87 -1.45 4.32 -17.00
CA PHE A 87 -1.78 3.60 -15.77
C PHE A 87 -0.60 3.50 -14.79
N GLU A 88 0.59 3.10 -15.26
CA GLU A 88 1.78 3.01 -14.41
C GLU A 88 2.23 4.38 -13.89
N VAL A 89 2.16 5.42 -14.73
CA VAL A 89 2.50 6.80 -14.34
C VAL A 89 1.49 7.34 -13.32
N GLU A 90 0.18 7.10 -13.53
CA GLU A 90 -0.87 7.46 -12.59
C GLU A 90 -0.62 6.81 -11.22
N ALA A 91 -0.37 5.50 -11.19
CA ALA A 91 -0.08 4.78 -9.96
C ALA A 91 1.16 5.34 -9.23
N ALA A 92 2.26 5.59 -9.96
CA ALA A 92 3.49 6.13 -9.37
C ALA A 92 3.29 7.55 -8.79
N VAL A 93 2.51 8.39 -9.45
CA VAL A 93 2.23 9.76 -9.01
C VAL A 93 1.26 9.76 -7.84
N ILE A 94 0.22 8.91 -7.85
CA ILE A 94 -0.68 8.72 -6.72
C ILE A 94 0.11 8.22 -5.51
N ASP A 95 0.98 7.23 -5.67
CA ASP A 95 1.83 6.74 -4.60
C ASP A 95 2.69 7.88 -4.01
N PHE A 96 3.30 8.71 -4.87
CA PHE A 96 4.15 9.82 -4.45
C PHE A 96 3.37 10.94 -3.75
N VAL A 97 2.20 11.30 -4.26
CA VAL A 97 1.32 12.36 -3.68
C VAL A 97 0.58 11.86 -2.44
N GLY A 98 0.25 10.56 -2.41
CA GLY A 98 -0.47 9.85 -1.36
C GLY A 98 0.38 9.44 -0.17
N ILE A 99 1.68 9.76 -0.18
CA ILE A 99 2.46 9.90 1.06
C ILE A 99 1.68 10.94 1.90
N PRO A 100 1.08 10.58 3.05
CA PRO A 100 0.29 11.52 3.85
C PRO A 100 1.25 12.63 4.28
N ASN A 101 1.11 13.80 3.67
CA ASN A 101 2.26 14.52 3.10
C ASN A 101 3.17 15.29 4.09
N LEU A 102 3.31 14.86 5.35
CA LEU A 102 2.93 15.68 6.50
C LEU A 102 1.42 15.52 6.75
N SER A 103 1.12 14.70 7.75
CA SER A 103 -0.15 14.57 8.52
C SER A 103 -1.46 14.26 7.75
N ASN A 104 -1.71 12.94 7.62
CA ASN A 104 -2.99 12.21 7.78
C ASN A 104 -4.30 12.78 7.17
N LEU A 105 -4.89 12.09 6.19
CA LEU A 105 -6.08 11.23 6.37
C LEU A 105 -6.64 10.76 5.01
N GLN A 106 -6.93 9.45 4.96
CA GLN A 106 -7.74 8.70 3.99
C GLN A 106 -7.00 7.98 2.85
N SER A 107 -6.64 6.74 3.19
CA SER A 107 -6.05 5.68 2.39
C SER A 107 -6.92 5.27 1.19
N GLY A 108 -6.36 5.40 -0.02
CA GLY A 108 -6.91 4.87 -1.25
C GLY A 108 -5.98 3.83 -1.87
N HIS A 109 -6.39 2.57 -1.77
CA HIS A 109 -5.80 1.35 -2.35
C HIS A 109 -5.01 1.51 -3.67
N TYR A 110 -3.67 1.51 -3.64
CA TYR A 110 -2.83 0.96 -4.73
C TYR A 110 -1.47 0.41 -4.25
N SER A 111 -1.45 -0.36 -3.16
CA SER A 111 -0.26 -1.16 -2.82
C SER A 111 -0.13 -2.40 -3.74
N THR A 112 0.15 -2.18 -5.02
CA THR A 112 0.55 -3.26 -5.93
C THR A 112 1.93 -3.81 -5.52
N ASP A 113 2.40 -4.89 -6.14
CA ASP A 113 3.76 -5.39 -5.93
C ASP A 113 4.85 -4.37 -6.32
N PHE A 114 4.51 -3.35 -7.10
CA PHE A 114 5.48 -2.40 -7.68
C PHE A 114 5.41 -0.96 -7.12
N GLY A 115 4.49 -0.65 -6.20
CA GLY A 115 4.43 0.68 -5.53
C GLY A 115 5.58 0.96 -4.55
N ILE A 116 5.65 2.19 -4.00
CA ILE A 116 6.78 2.73 -3.18
C ILE A 116 7.40 1.69 -2.24
N LYS A 117 8.72 1.49 -2.26
CA LYS A 117 9.42 0.62 -1.30
C LYS A 117 10.71 1.27 -0.82
N THR A 118 11.17 0.90 0.38
CA THR A 118 12.55 1.26 0.77
C THR A 118 13.55 0.48 -0.08
N THR A 119 14.78 0.99 -0.17
CA THR A 119 15.89 0.30 -0.85
C THR A 119 16.11 -1.10 -0.30
N GLU A 120 16.00 -1.29 1.01
CA GLU A 120 16.16 -2.59 1.67
C GLU A 120 15.05 -3.56 1.29
N GLU A 121 13.81 -3.08 1.10
CA GLU A 121 12.69 -3.90 0.67
C GLU A 121 12.81 -4.32 -0.79
N VAL A 122 13.32 -3.46 -1.66
CA VAL A 122 13.65 -3.80 -3.05
C VAL A 122 14.77 -4.84 -3.07
N ILE A 123 15.85 -4.63 -2.31
CA ILE A 123 16.94 -5.59 -2.17
C ILE A 123 16.43 -6.92 -1.62
N ALA A 124 15.58 -6.91 -0.60
CA ALA A 124 14.99 -8.13 -0.07
C ALA A 124 14.10 -8.82 -1.12
N MET A 125 13.30 -8.07 -1.87
CA MET A 125 12.44 -8.64 -2.90
C MET A 125 13.22 -9.32 -4.02
N TYR A 126 14.34 -8.74 -4.47
CA TYR A 126 15.08 -9.21 -5.64
C TYR A 126 16.39 -9.96 -5.34
N SER A 127 16.90 -9.86 -4.11
CA SER A 127 18.18 -10.43 -3.69
C SER A 127 18.13 -11.21 -2.37
N ALA A 128 16.95 -11.40 -1.75
CA ALA A 128 16.90 -12.13 -0.48
C ALA A 128 17.37 -13.59 -0.66
N PRO A 129 18.40 -14.01 0.09
CA PRO A 129 18.76 -15.42 0.12
C PRO A 129 17.58 -16.24 0.65
N PRO A 130 17.43 -17.52 0.21
CA PRO A 130 16.43 -18.41 0.75
C PRO A 130 16.49 -18.45 2.29
N PHE A 131 15.33 -18.47 2.92
CA PHE A 131 15.24 -18.66 4.36
C PHE A 131 15.81 -20.05 4.69
N ALA A 132 16.78 -20.09 5.58
CA ALA A 132 17.39 -21.33 6.06
C ALA A 132 17.86 -21.08 7.48
N THR A 133 17.54 -22.02 8.36
CA THR A 133 17.90 -21.96 9.78
C THR A 133 17.80 -23.35 10.37
N ASP A 134 18.56 -23.62 11.43
CA ASP A 134 18.43 -24.80 12.27
C ASP A 134 17.56 -24.52 13.52
N GLU A 135 17.21 -23.25 13.75
CA GLU A 135 16.40 -22.85 14.90
C GLU A 135 14.93 -23.29 14.75
N PRO A 136 14.25 -23.65 15.85
CA PRO A 136 12.82 -23.93 15.83
C PRO A 136 12.00 -22.64 15.63
N VAL A 137 11.50 -22.44 14.40
CA VAL A 137 10.83 -21.22 13.96
C VAL A 137 9.37 -21.47 13.58
N LEU A 138 8.50 -20.57 14.02
CA LEU A 138 7.15 -20.40 13.51
C LEU A 138 7.09 -19.20 12.57
N LEU A 139 7.01 -19.45 11.26
CA LEU A 139 6.73 -18.41 10.28
C LEU A 139 5.23 -18.07 10.31
N ILE A 140 4.92 -16.78 10.38
CA ILE A 140 3.56 -16.27 10.49
C ILE A 140 3.32 -15.27 9.36
N ASN A 141 2.44 -15.62 8.42
CA ASN A 141 2.08 -14.74 7.32
C ASN A 141 1.04 -13.71 7.75
N ILE A 142 1.45 -12.45 7.74
CA ILE A 142 0.62 -11.31 8.15
C ILE A 142 0.12 -10.50 6.95
N ASN A 143 0.09 -11.05 5.72
CA ASN A 143 -0.32 -10.32 4.50
C ASN A 143 -1.66 -9.59 4.62
N LYS A 144 -2.63 -10.14 5.38
CA LYS A 144 -3.95 -9.53 5.58
C LYS A 144 -3.96 -8.43 6.63
N LEU A 145 -2.95 -8.37 7.49
CA LEU A 145 -2.86 -7.46 8.62
C LEU A 145 -1.81 -6.37 8.40
N PHE A 146 -0.76 -6.68 7.64
CA PHE A 146 0.41 -5.84 7.51
C PHE A 146 0.13 -4.59 6.68
N ASP A 147 0.38 -3.45 7.30
CA ASP A 147 0.50 -2.15 6.66
C ASP A 147 1.95 -1.64 6.84
N ARG A 148 2.44 -0.82 5.91
CA ARG A 148 3.84 -0.36 5.91
C ARG A 148 4.09 0.77 6.90
N GLU A 149 3.05 1.47 7.30
CA GLU A 149 3.08 2.50 8.33
C GLU A 149 3.01 1.88 9.73
N MET A 150 2.86 0.55 9.84
CA MET A 150 2.84 -0.15 11.11
C MET A 150 4.11 0.13 11.90
N THR A 151 3.90 0.66 13.10
CA THR A 151 4.90 0.76 14.13
C THR A 151 5.43 -0.64 14.51
N PRO A 152 6.63 -0.71 15.11
CA PRO A 152 7.15 -1.93 15.72
C PRO A 152 6.16 -2.70 16.62
N ILE A 153 5.29 -1.95 17.31
CA ILE A 153 4.27 -2.49 18.22
C ILE A 153 3.14 -3.12 17.42
N GLU A 154 2.68 -2.48 16.34
CA GLU A 154 1.63 -3.00 15.47
C GLU A 154 2.08 -4.25 14.72
N ILE A 155 3.33 -4.30 14.24
CA ILE A 155 3.89 -5.51 13.63
C ILE A 155 3.92 -6.66 14.65
N TYR A 156 4.30 -6.38 15.89
CA TYR A 156 4.29 -7.37 16.96
C TYR A 156 2.89 -7.87 17.25
N ASP A 157 1.92 -6.97 17.38
CA ASP A 157 0.52 -7.28 17.63
C ASP A 157 -0.11 -8.10 16.49
N ALA A 158 0.17 -7.72 15.25
CA ALA A 158 -0.24 -8.46 14.06
C ALA A 158 0.40 -9.87 14.02
N THR A 159 1.60 -10.04 14.58
CA THR A 159 2.33 -11.31 14.58
C THR A 159 1.91 -12.21 15.74
N ARG A 160 1.54 -11.68 16.90
CA ARG A 160 1.41 -12.46 18.14
C ARG A 160 0.01 -13.00 18.44
N LYS A 161 -1.05 -12.53 17.77
CA LYS A 161 -2.44 -12.78 18.19
C LYS A 161 -3.22 -13.67 17.20
N LYS A 162 -4.07 -14.54 17.74
CA LYS A 162 -5.22 -15.21 17.07
C LYS A 162 -4.86 -16.23 15.96
N TRP A 163 -3.92 -17.13 16.22
CA TRP A 163 -3.52 -18.18 15.27
C TRP A 163 -4.13 -19.55 15.59
N VAL A 164 -4.50 -20.29 14.54
CA VAL A 164 -4.91 -21.69 14.65
C VAL A 164 -3.65 -22.56 14.62
N VAL A 165 -3.15 -22.90 15.81
CA VAL A 165 -1.92 -23.69 16.00
C VAL A 165 -2.11 -24.78 17.05
N GLY A 166 -1.57 -25.97 16.76
CA GLY A 166 -1.63 -27.12 17.67
C GLY A 166 -0.47 -27.15 18.69
N PRO A 167 -0.35 -28.24 19.49
CA PRO A 167 0.70 -28.40 20.50
C PRO A 167 2.14 -28.30 19.98
N ARG A 168 2.36 -28.52 18.68
CA ARG A 168 3.67 -28.31 18.01
C ARG A 168 4.22 -26.91 18.24
N ARG A 169 3.37 -25.92 18.50
CA ARG A 169 3.76 -24.55 18.89
C ARG A 169 4.72 -24.50 20.08
N ASN A 170 4.64 -25.46 21.01
CA ASN A 170 5.48 -25.50 22.20
C ASN A 170 6.95 -25.78 21.89
N LYS A 171 7.25 -26.23 20.67
CA LYS A 171 8.62 -26.45 20.21
C LYS A 171 9.20 -25.24 19.48
N ALA A 172 8.38 -24.28 19.08
CA ALA A 172 8.84 -23.07 18.42
C ALA A 172 9.48 -22.13 19.46
N LYS A 173 10.73 -21.74 19.21
CA LYS A 173 11.49 -20.78 20.01
C LYS A 173 11.30 -19.36 19.49
N TYR A 174 11.18 -19.21 18.18
CA TYR A 174 10.99 -17.91 17.53
C TYR A 174 9.70 -17.86 16.72
N ALA A 175 9.05 -16.70 16.74
CA ALA A 175 8.02 -16.33 15.77
C ALA A 175 8.60 -15.32 14.77
N VAL A 176 8.44 -15.60 13.48
CA VAL A 176 8.95 -14.74 12.42
C VAL A 176 7.78 -14.24 11.58
N ALA A 177 7.57 -12.93 11.60
CA ALA A 177 6.58 -12.27 10.76
C ALA A 177 7.01 -12.37 9.29
N THR A 178 6.09 -12.73 8.41
CA THR A 178 6.33 -12.77 6.96
C THR A 178 5.31 -11.94 6.22
N TYR A 179 5.78 -11.22 5.20
CA TYR A 179 4.96 -10.41 4.30
C TYR A 179 5.47 -10.55 2.87
N ARG A 180 4.55 -10.88 1.95
CA ARG A 180 4.82 -11.10 0.51
C ARG A 180 6.05 -11.98 0.24
N GLY A 181 6.14 -13.10 0.96
CA GLY A 181 7.21 -14.09 0.75
C GLY A 181 8.56 -13.72 1.37
N LEU A 182 8.63 -12.67 2.20
CA LEU A 182 9.84 -12.27 2.91
C LEU A 182 9.64 -12.26 4.41
N THR A 183 10.67 -12.63 5.16
CA THR A 183 10.70 -12.43 6.62
C THR A 183 10.92 -10.96 6.97
N ARG A 184 10.19 -10.46 7.98
CA ARG A 184 10.13 -9.03 8.35
C ARG A 184 10.66 -8.74 9.73
N GLU A 185 10.24 -9.51 10.72
CA GLU A 185 10.64 -9.31 12.11
C GLU A 185 10.65 -10.63 12.88
N VAL A 186 11.48 -10.72 13.91
CA VAL A 186 11.74 -11.95 14.67
C VAL A 186 11.51 -11.68 16.15
N TYR A 187 10.71 -12.53 16.78
CA TYR A 187 10.37 -12.46 18.20
C TYR A 187 10.74 -13.77 18.89
N ILE A 188 11.26 -13.66 20.11
CA ILE A 188 11.39 -14.78 21.04
C ILE A 188 10.01 -15.05 21.61
N ILE A 189 9.59 -16.30 21.60
CA ILE A 189 8.34 -16.77 22.22
C ILE A 189 8.66 -17.11 23.68
N ASN A 190 8.16 -16.32 24.62
CA ASN A 190 8.37 -16.57 26.05
C ASN A 190 7.28 -17.50 26.60
N GLU A 191 6.02 -17.25 26.22
CA GLU A 191 4.89 -18.06 26.67
C GLU A 191 3.75 -18.03 25.66
N TRP A 192 2.94 -19.10 25.67
CA TRP A 192 1.74 -19.24 24.87
C TRP A 192 0.51 -18.96 25.72
N TYR A 193 -0.46 -18.26 25.17
CA TYR A 193 -1.76 -18.04 25.80
C TYR A 193 -2.90 -18.33 24.82
N GLN A 194 -4.06 -18.69 25.36
CA GLN A 194 -5.23 -19.06 24.57
C GLN A 194 -6.25 -17.92 24.54
N ILE A 195 -6.87 -17.71 23.37
CA ILE A 195 -7.96 -16.76 23.14
C ILE A 195 -9.07 -17.51 22.39
N GLY A 196 -10.07 -18.02 23.10
CA GLY A 196 -11.10 -18.88 22.52
C GLY A 196 -10.49 -20.17 21.93
N ASP A 197 -10.71 -20.40 20.64
CA ASP A 197 -10.17 -21.55 19.88
C ASP A 197 -8.77 -21.30 19.28
N ARG A 198 -8.21 -20.11 19.50
CA ARG A 198 -6.94 -19.66 18.91
C ARG A 198 -5.87 -19.43 19.96
N TRP A 199 -4.63 -19.39 19.51
CA TRP A 199 -3.46 -19.14 20.35
C TRP A 199 -2.78 -17.83 19.98
N GLY A 200 -2.20 -17.19 20.98
CA GLY A 200 -1.21 -16.13 20.82
C GLY A 200 0.01 -16.39 21.69
N PHE A 201 1.03 -15.54 21.57
CA PHE A 201 2.21 -15.62 22.41
C PHE A 201 2.58 -14.27 23.03
N ASN A 202 3.12 -14.30 24.25
CA ASN A 202 3.89 -13.19 24.79
C ASN A 202 5.36 -13.45 24.49
N GLY A 203 6.04 -12.39 24.05
CA GLY A 203 7.38 -12.47 23.52
C GLY A 203 8.03 -11.11 23.41
N VAL A 204 9.31 -11.09 23.11
CA VAL A 204 10.10 -9.87 22.91
C VAL A 204 10.80 -9.95 21.56
N ARG A 205 11.24 -8.82 21.01
CA ARG A 205 12.12 -8.84 19.84
C ARG A 205 13.37 -9.65 20.15
N ALA A 206 13.77 -10.52 19.23
CA ALA A 206 15.01 -11.25 19.36
C ALA A 206 16.23 -10.31 19.33
N ASP A 207 17.38 -10.79 19.79
CA ASP A 207 18.63 -10.04 19.68
C ASP A 207 19.00 -9.73 18.22
N GLU A 208 19.91 -8.78 18.03
CA GLU A 208 20.30 -8.29 16.70
C GLU A 208 20.95 -9.38 15.83
N ALA A 209 21.72 -10.30 16.41
CA ALA A 209 22.37 -11.38 15.68
C ALA A 209 21.33 -12.35 15.08
N THR A 210 20.38 -12.78 15.90
CA THR A 210 19.24 -13.63 15.51
C THR A 210 18.35 -12.92 14.49
N ARG A 211 18.08 -11.63 14.69
CA ARG A 211 17.29 -10.84 13.74
C ARG A 211 18.00 -10.75 12.39
N THR A 212 19.31 -10.50 12.39
CA THR A 212 20.09 -10.39 11.16
C THR A 212 20.14 -11.72 10.39
N SER A 213 20.22 -12.85 11.11
CA SER A 213 20.26 -14.16 10.46
C SER A 213 18.91 -14.57 9.86
N LEU A 214 17.78 -14.14 10.44
CA LEU A 214 16.44 -14.60 10.05
C LEU A 214 15.60 -13.57 9.28
N ARG A 215 15.91 -12.28 9.33
CA ARG A 215 15.16 -11.22 8.61
C ARG A 215 15.57 -11.10 7.14
N TYR A 216 14.65 -10.57 6.33
CA TYR A 216 14.85 -10.30 4.91
C TYR A 216 15.33 -11.50 4.11
N LYS A 217 14.84 -12.68 4.48
CA LYS A 217 15.06 -13.93 3.75
C LYS A 217 13.81 -14.31 2.98
N SER A 218 14.02 -14.93 1.83
CA SER A 218 12.94 -15.40 0.97
C SER A 218 12.36 -16.70 1.49
N VAL A 219 11.08 -16.70 1.81
CA VAL A 219 10.31 -17.92 2.08
C VAL A 219 9.62 -18.44 0.82
N ALA A 220 9.99 -17.93 -0.36
CA ALA A 220 9.52 -18.46 -1.64
C ALA A 220 9.91 -19.93 -1.80
N GLY A 221 9.02 -20.75 -2.38
CA GLY A 221 9.20 -22.20 -2.46
C GLY A 221 8.90 -22.95 -1.14
N MET A 222 8.91 -22.26 0.01
CA MET A 222 8.41 -22.78 1.28
C MET A 222 6.90 -22.62 1.41
N SER A 223 6.10 -22.80 0.36
CA SER A 223 4.64 -22.84 0.47
C SER A 223 4.09 -23.72 -0.64
N LYS A 224 3.22 -24.67 -0.29
CA LYS A 224 2.42 -25.34 -1.32
C LYS A 224 1.37 -24.32 -1.79
N ARG A 225 1.23 -24.13 -3.11
CA ARG A 225 0.16 -23.30 -3.68
C ARG A 225 -1.18 -23.72 -3.05
N GLY A 226 -1.94 -22.75 -2.53
CA GLY A 226 -3.26 -22.99 -1.92
C GLY A 226 -3.29 -23.31 -0.42
N ALA A 227 -2.17 -23.19 0.32
CA ALA A 227 -2.19 -23.34 1.77
C ALA A 227 -3.02 -22.21 2.43
N ALA A 228 -4.18 -22.56 2.99
CA ALA A 228 -5.07 -21.62 3.65
C ALA A 228 -4.57 -21.13 5.02
N ASN A 229 -3.67 -21.88 5.67
CA ASN A 229 -3.14 -21.53 6.98
C ASN A 229 -1.93 -20.59 6.85
N PRO A 230 -1.95 -19.38 7.46
CA PRO A 230 -0.82 -18.45 7.45
C PRO A 230 0.39 -18.92 8.28
N ILE A 231 0.30 -20.07 8.95
CA ILE A 231 1.32 -20.59 9.85
C ILE A 231 2.17 -21.66 9.18
N ARG A 232 3.50 -21.58 9.38
CA ARG A 232 4.42 -22.63 8.97
C ARG A 232 5.48 -22.89 10.03
N TYR A 233 5.67 -24.16 10.35
CA TYR A 233 6.72 -24.63 11.26
C TYR A 233 7.99 -24.97 10.48
N VAL A 234 9.13 -24.56 11.02
CA VAL A 234 10.48 -24.91 10.57
C VAL A 234 11.22 -25.46 11.79
N ASN A 235 11.76 -26.67 11.69
CA ASN A 235 12.51 -27.37 12.75
C ASN A 235 11.82 -27.47 14.14
N CYS A 236 10.49 -27.47 14.15
CA CYS A 236 9.67 -27.73 15.34
C CYS A 236 9.11 -29.15 15.29
#